data_AF-Q18BA3-F1
#
_entry.id   AF-Q18BA3-F1
#
_cell.length_a   1.000
_cell.length_b   1.000
_cell.length_c   1.000
_cell.angle_alpha   90.00
_cell.angle_beta   90.00
_cell.angle_gamma   90.00
#
_symmetry.space_group_name_H-M   'P 1'
#
loop_
_entity.id
_entity.type
_entity.pdbx_description
1 polymer ?
#
loop_
_entity_poly.entity_id
_entity_poly.type
_entity_poly.pdbx_seq_one_letter_code
_entity_poly.pdbx_strand_id
1 'polypeptide(L)'
;MNFRNIYLILMGLGIIILTTIISLIEIKIGFCNEKYFNKLESKYGNIDRKRTIKLEVLYRYVTGFEYIAIGLFTKRLDITIIAIILVATITVILYYLVRKRYITI
;
A
#
# COMPACT_ATOMS: atom_id res chain seq x y z
N MET A 1 -13.58 -3.68 -28.73
CA MET A 1 -12.36 -3.12 -28.10
C MET A 1 -11.47 -4.29 -27.70
N ASN A 2 -10.27 -4.43 -28.28
CA ASN A 2 -9.43 -5.62 -28.06
C ASN A 2 -8.91 -5.67 -26.61
N PHE A 3 -8.88 -6.87 -26.02
CA PHE A 3 -8.36 -7.11 -24.66
C PHE A 3 -6.98 -6.49 -24.43
N ARG A 4 -6.13 -6.49 -25.46
CA ARG A 4 -4.80 -5.87 -25.45
C ARG A 4 -4.83 -4.34 -25.22
N ASN A 5 -5.82 -3.64 -25.78
CA ASN A 5 -5.97 -2.20 -25.56
C ASN A 5 -6.42 -1.89 -24.14
N ILE A 6 -7.29 -2.72 -23.55
CA ILE A 6 -7.72 -2.57 -22.16
C ILE A 6 -6.51 -2.74 -21.22
N TYR A 7 -5.67 -3.75 -21.47
CA TYR A 7 -4.48 -4.02 -20.66
C TYR A 7 -3.45 -2.87 -20.71
N LEU A 8 -3.24 -2.29 -21.89
CA LEU A 8 -2.34 -1.14 -22.08
C LEU A 8 -2.85 0.12 -21.37
N ILE A 9 -4.16 0.40 -21.44
CA ILE A 9 -4.79 1.52 -20.73
C ILE A 9 -4.64 1.34 -19.21
N LEU A 10 -4.80 0.11 -18.72
CA LEU A 10 -4.69 -0.21 -17.30
C LEU A 10 -3.26 -0.09 -16.77
N MET A 11 -2.27 -0.49 -17.58
CA MET A 11 -0.84 -0.27 -17.30
C MET A 11 -0.51 1.23 -17.26
N GLY A 12 -1.01 2.01 -18.23
CA GLY A 12 -0.80 3.46 -18.26
C GLY A 12 -1.40 4.17 -17.04
N LEU A 13 -2.63 3.81 -16.66
CA LEU A 13 -3.27 4.31 -15.43
C LEU A 13 -2.50 3.90 -14.18
N GLY A 14 -2.04 2.65 -14.09
CA GLY A 14 -1.21 2.17 -12.98
C GLY A 14 0.08 2.96 -12.81
N ILE A 15 0.76 3.29 -13.92
CA ILE A 15 2.01 4.09 -13.90
C ILE A 15 1.73 5.53 -13.46
N ILE A 16 0.68 6.18 -14.00
CA ILE A 16 0.32 7.56 -13.62
C ILE A 16 -0.06 7.63 -12.14
N ILE A 17 -0.86 6.68 -11.68
CA ILE A 17 -1.24 6.59 -10.27
C ILE A 17 0.02 6.39 -9.42
N LEU A 18 0.91 5.45 -9.77
CA LEU A 18 2.14 5.19 -9.03
C LEU A 18 3.09 6.41 -8.97
N THR A 19 3.24 7.17 -10.07
CA THR A 19 4.10 8.35 -10.09
C THR A 19 3.50 9.52 -9.30
N THR A 20 2.19 9.75 -9.40
CA THR A 20 1.46 10.74 -8.57
C THR A 20 1.52 10.36 -7.09
N ILE A 21 1.43 9.08 -6.79
CA ILE A 21 1.59 8.54 -5.44
C ILE A 21 2.98 8.88 -4.89
N ILE A 22 4.04 8.56 -5.63
CA ILE A 22 5.43 8.84 -5.26
C ILE A 22 5.64 10.34 -4.97
N SER A 23 5.09 11.23 -5.82
CA SER A 23 5.20 12.67 -5.60
C SER A 23 4.41 13.16 -4.39
N LEU A 24 3.24 12.58 -4.10
CA LEU A 24 2.48 12.89 -2.88
C LEU A 24 3.14 12.33 -1.61
N ILE A 25 3.92 11.23 -1.68
CA ILE A 25 4.70 10.72 -0.54
C ILE A 25 5.66 11.79 -0.04
N GLU A 26 6.33 12.45 -0.98
CA GLU A 26 7.33 13.48 -0.71
C GLU A 26 6.71 14.69 0.00
N ILE A 27 5.44 14.99 -0.28
CA ILE A 27 4.70 16.15 0.27
C ILE A 27 4.09 15.85 1.67
N LYS A 28 3.75 14.59 1.99
CA LYS A 28 2.94 14.22 3.19
C LYS A 28 3.72 13.70 4.41
N ILE A 29 5.04 13.92 4.46
CA ILE A 29 5.95 13.44 5.52
C ILE A 29 5.57 13.93 6.95
N GLY A 30 4.60 14.85 7.10
CA GLY A 30 4.07 15.29 8.40
C GLY A 30 3.12 14.34 9.15
N PHE A 31 2.91 13.09 8.71
CA PHE A 31 1.88 12.20 9.30
C PHE A 31 2.37 11.32 10.46
N CYS A 32 3.66 10.99 10.55
CA CYS A 32 4.18 10.12 11.59
C CYS A 32 4.62 10.93 12.81
N ASN A 33 3.81 10.92 13.87
CA ASN A 33 4.10 11.60 15.13
C ASN A 33 5.21 10.87 15.91
N GLU A 34 5.92 11.57 16.79
CA GLU A 34 7.02 11.01 17.58
C GLU A 34 6.58 9.86 18.49
N LYS A 35 5.35 9.95 19.02
CA LYS A 35 4.69 8.87 19.78
C LYS A 35 4.57 7.56 18.98
N TYR A 36 4.43 7.66 17.66
CA TYR A 36 4.33 6.49 16.78
C TYR A 36 5.69 5.80 16.62
N PHE A 37 6.76 6.57 16.41
CA PHE A 37 8.13 6.02 16.36
C PHE A 37 8.54 5.41 17.70
N ASN A 38 8.24 6.07 18.82
CA ASN A 38 8.56 5.54 20.15
C ASN A 38 7.90 4.18 20.41
N LYS A 39 6.66 3.97 19.90
CA LYS A 39 5.96 2.68 20.00
C LYS A 39 6.57 1.61 19.08
N LEU A 40 7.11 2.01 17.94
CA LEU A 40 7.80 1.08 17.04
C LEU A 40 9.18 0.69 17.60
N GLU A 41 9.93 1.66 18.11
CA GLU A 41 11.23 1.44 18.75
C GLU A 41 11.10 0.52 19.97
N SER A 42 10.04 0.69 20.78
CA SER A 42 9.80 -0.21 21.92
C SER A 42 9.46 -1.65 21.52
N LYS A 43 8.92 -1.86 20.31
CA LYS A 43 8.52 -3.20 19.82
C LYS A 43 9.62 -3.89 19.02
N TYR A 44 10.37 -3.13 18.22
CA TYR A 44 11.31 -3.66 17.23
C TYR A 44 12.77 -3.30 17.53
N GLY A 45 13.04 -2.46 18.54
CA GLY A 45 14.39 -2.02 18.88
C GLY A 45 14.82 -0.83 18.02
N ASN A 46 16.07 -0.86 17.54
CA ASN A 46 16.60 0.23 16.72
C ASN A 46 15.95 0.22 15.33
N ILE A 47 15.26 1.30 14.97
CA ILE A 47 14.55 1.42 13.69
C ILE A 47 15.09 2.56 12.84
N ASP A 48 15.12 2.37 11.52
CA ASP A 48 15.32 3.46 10.58
C ASP A 48 13.99 4.20 10.37
N ARG A 49 13.86 5.37 11.03
CA ARG A 49 12.66 6.23 10.95
C ARG A 49 12.36 6.66 9.52
N LYS A 50 13.39 6.95 8.69
CA LYS A 50 13.23 7.40 7.30
C LYS A 50 12.68 6.28 6.42
N ARG A 51 13.21 5.05 6.56
CA ARG A 51 12.65 3.86 5.89
C ARG A 51 11.24 3.54 6.37
N THR A 52 10.97 3.68 7.66
CA THR A 52 9.64 3.44 8.24
C THR A 52 8.58 4.33 7.60
N ILE A 53 8.83 5.63 7.50
CA ILE A 53 7.91 6.58 6.85
C ILE A 53 7.66 6.18 5.40
N LYS A 54 8.72 5.92 4.63
CA LYS A 54 8.61 5.56 3.21
C LYS A 54 7.77 4.29 3.03
N LEU A 55 7.97 3.29 3.88
CA LEU A 55 7.23 2.03 3.85
C LEU A 55 5.74 2.26 4.16
N GLU A 56 5.43 3.06 5.17
CA GLU A 56 4.06 3.32 5.62
C GLU A 56 3.23 4.08 4.59
N VAL A 57 3.86 5.06 3.94
CA VAL A 57 3.21 5.76 2.84
C VAL A 57 2.99 4.83 1.66
N LEU A 58 4.00 4.03 1.27
CA LEU A 58 3.86 3.05 0.19
C LEU A 58 2.73 2.06 0.46
N TYR A 59 2.61 1.54 1.70
CA TYR A 59 1.51 0.67 2.10
C TYR A 59 0.14 1.31 1.90
N ARG A 60 -0.05 2.53 2.39
CA ARG A 60 -1.35 3.23 2.26
C ARG A 60 -1.78 3.35 0.80
N TYR A 61 -0.82 3.54 -0.09
CA TYR A 61 -1.07 3.68 -1.52
C TYR A 61 -1.34 2.36 -2.23
N VAL A 62 -0.55 1.33 -1.94
CA VAL A 62 -0.81 -0.03 -2.45
C VAL A 62 -2.20 -0.49 -2.02
N THR A 63 -2.56 -0.28 -0.75
CA THR A 63 -3.89 -0.61 -0.24
C THR A 63 -5.00 0.18 -0.95
N GLY A 64 -4.80 1.47 -1.20
CA GLY A 64 -5.76 2.27 -1.97
C GLY A 64 -5.94 1.77 -3.40
N PHE A 65 -4.85 1.39 -4.07
CA PHE A 65 -4.89 0.84 -5.41
C PHE A 65 -5.54 -0.54 -5.45
N GLU A 66 -5.28 -1.40 -4.47
CA GLU A 66 -5.91 -2.72 -4.34
C GLU A 66 -7.44 -2.61 -4.30
N TYR A 67 -7.99 -1.71 -3.47
CA TYR A 67 -9.44 -1.51 -3.40
C TYR A 67 -10.05 -0.95 -4.69
N ILE A 68 -9.34 -0.04 -5.38
CA ILE A 68 -9.77 0.48 -6.69
C ILE A 68 -9.80 -0.65 -7.72
N ALA A 69 -8.76 -1.49 -7.76
CA ALA A 69 -8.69 -2.63 -8.67
C ALA A 69 -9.82 -3.62 -8.40
N ILE A 70 -10.09 -3.96 -7.13
CA ILE A 70 -11.21 -4.84 -6.77
C ILE A 70 -12.55 -4.23 -7.23
N GLY A 71 -12.78 -2.94 -7.00
CA GLY A 71 -13.98 -2.27 -7.48
C GLY A 71 -14.13 -2.27 -9.01
N LEU A 72 -13.02 -2.13 -9.74
CA LEU A 72 -13.02 -2.07 -11.20
C LEU A 72 -13.20 -3.44 -11.86
N PHE A 73 -12.60 -4.49 -11.29
CA PHE A 73 -12.56 -5.82 -11.91
C PHE A 73 -13.72 -6.73 -11.52
N THR A 74 -14.51 -6.37 -10.49
CA THR A 74 -15.54 -7.27 -9.97
C THR A 74 -16.95 -6.79 -10.34
N LYS A 75 -17.64 -7.55 -11.20
CA LYS A 75 -19.02 -7.25 -11.65
C LYS A 75 -20.12 -7.80 -10.74
N ARG A 76 -19.82 -8.73 -9.84
CA ARG A 76 -20.77 -9.39 -8.94
C ARG A 76 -20.38 -9.17 -7.49
N LEU A 77 -21.31 -8.65 -6.68
CA LEU A 77 -21.08 -8.24 -5.28
C LEU A 77 -20.53 -9.38 -4.40
N ASP A 78 -21.01 -10.61 -4.58
CA ASP A 78 -20.59 -11.76 -3.75
C ASP A 78 -19.10 -12.08 -3.91
N ILE A 79 -18.60 -12.04 -5.16
CA ILE A 79 -17.18 -12.27 -5.47
C ILE A 79 -16.33 -11.11 -4.95
N THR A 80 -16.85 -9.89 -5.01
CA THR A 80 -16.18 -8.68 -4.50
C THR A 80 -15.93 -8.78 -3.00
N ILE A 81 -16.94 -9.20 -2.23
CA ILE A 81 -16.82 -9.34 -0.77
C ILE A 81 -15.75 -10.36 -0.40
N ILE A 82 -15.75 -11.52 -1.07
CA ILE A 82 -14.73 -12.57 -0.83
C ILE A 82 -13.34 -12.06 -1.20
N ALA A 83 -13.19 -11.37 -2.34
CA ALA A 83 -11.93 -10.81 -2.77
C ALA A 83 -11.39 -9.74 -1.79
N ILE A 84 -12.26 -8.87 -1.27
CA ILE A 84 -11.90 -7.86 -0.26
C ILE A 84 -11.37 -8.53 1.00
N ILE A 85 -12.08 -9.54 1.53
CA ILE A 85 -11.68 -10.23 2.76
C ILE A 85 -10.32 -10.93 2.56
N LEU A 86 -10.16 -11.62 1.43
CA LEU A 86 -8.93 -12.33 1.10
C LEU A 86 -7.73 -11.37 0.97
N VAL A 87 -7.89 -10.29 0.19
CA VAL A 87 -6.84 -9.30 -0.02
C VAL A 87 -6.50 -8.60 1.29
N ALA A 88 -7.49 -8.15 2.07
CA ALA A 88 -7.24 -7.53 3.37
C ALA A 88 -6.44 -8.45 4.31
N THR A 89 -6.77 -9.75 4.34
CA THR A 89 -6.04 -10.73 5.17
C THR A 89 -4.58 -10.86 4.72
N ILE A 90 -4.33 -10.99 3.42
CA ILE A 90 -2.99 -11.13 2.86
C ILE A 90 -2.18 -9.85 3.08
N THR A 91 -2.76 -8.67 2.84
CA THR A 91 -2.11 -7.37 3.02
C THR A 91 -1.71 -7.15 4.48
N VAL A 92 -2.54 -7.56 5.45
CA VAL A 92 -2.18 -7.50 6.88
C VAL A 92 -1.00 -8.43 7.20
N ILE A 93 -1.00 -9.66 6.71
CA ILE A 93 0.10 -10.62 6.94
C ILE A 93 1.42 -10.09 6.35
N LEU A 94 1.39 -9.66 5.09
CA LEU A 94 2.54 -9.06 4.41
C LEU A 94 3.04 -7.81 5.13
N TYR A 95 2.13 -6.96 5.60
CA TYR A 95 2.48 -5.77 6.37
C TYR A 95 3.30 -6.10 7.59
N TYR A 96 2.88 -7.06 8.41
CA TYR A 96 3.63 -7.43 9.61
C TYR A 96 4.97 -8.09 9.29
N LEU A 97 5.04 -8.95 8.28
CA LEU A 97 6.26 -9.64 7.87
C LEU A 97 7.31 -8.67 7.29
N VAL A 98 6.91 -7.86 6.31
CA VAL A 98 7.80 -6.92 5.64
C VAL A 98 8.21 -5.80 6.60
N ARG A 99 7.28 -5.28 7.41
CA ARG A 99 7.58 -4.21 8.36
C ARG A 99 8.73 -4.58 9.27
N LYS A 100 8.68 -5.74 9.94
CA LYS A 100 9.75 -6.16 10.86
C LYS A 100 11.11 -6.16 10.16
N ARG A 101 11.20 -6.68 8.94
CA ARG A 101 12.46 -6.83 8.21
C ARG A 101 12.99 -5.50 7.61
N TYR A 102 12.10 -4.57 7.25
CA TYR A 102 12.47 -3.35 6.54
C TYR A 102 12.78 -2.16 7.46
N ILE A 103 12.23 -2.14 8.68
CA ILE A 103 12.40 -1.01 9.61
C ILE A 103 13.53 -1.24 10.60
N THR A 104 13.85 -2.48 10.98
CA THR A 104 14.96 -2.77 11.90
C THR A 104 16.29 -2.58 11.18
N ILE A 105 17.25 -1.95 11.88
CA ILE A 105 18.63 -1.74 11.42
C ILE A 105 19.44 -3.03 11.59
#